data_AF-A0A4P8KPM3-F1
#
_entry.id   AF-A0A4P8KPM3-F1
#
_cell.length_a   1.000
_cell.length_b   1.000
_cell.length_c   1.000
_cell.angle_alpha   90.00
_cell.angle_beta   90.00
_cell.angle_gamma   90.00
#
_symmetry.space_group_name_H-M   'P 1'
#
loop_
_entity.id
_entity.type
_entity.pdbx_description
1 polymer ?
#
loop_
_entity_poly.entity_id
_entity_poly.type
_entity_poly.pdbx_seq_one_letter_code
_entity_poly.pdbx_strand_id
1 'polypeptide(L)'
;MTLSPDAVGEHDATHMVDGWLLTSYAGVVARLQARHPLLRLAEIEAIVAREYDAFTGGRPIAVPVDVESGAEEILQMHADEQSV
;
A
#
# COMPACT_ATOMS: atom_id res chain seq x y z
N MET A 1 -12.13 -1.13 -18.53
CA MET A 1 -12.55 -0.20 -17.48
C MET A 1 -11.73 1.06 -17.64
N THR A 2 -12.31 2.11 -18.22
CA THR A 2 -11.62 3.40 -18.42
C THR A 2 -11.76 4.19 -17.13
N LEU A 3 -10.67 4.39 -16.41
CA LEU A 3 -10.65 5.26 -15.23
C LEU A 3 -10.83 6.71 -15.71
N SER A 4 -11.87 7.38 -15.21
CA SER A 4 -12.15 8.79 -15.51
C SER A 4 -11.03 9.70 -14.98
N PRO A 5 -10.67 10.77 -15.71
CA PRO A 5 -9.65 11.73 -15.30
C PRO A 5 -10.00 12.51 -14.01
N ASP A 6 -11.28 12.51 -13.60
CA ASP A 6 -11.73 13.12 -12.33
C ASP A 6 -11.49 12.24 -11.08
N ALA A 7 -11.09 10.97 -11.23
CA ALA A 7 -10.81 10.10 -10.07
C ALA A 7 -9.56 10.52 -9.28
N VAL A 8 -8.72 11.41 -9.84
CA VAL A 8 -7.47 11.88 -9.22
C VAL A 8 -7.75 12.86 -8.06
N GLY A 9 -8.97 13.38 -7.94
CA GLY A 9 -9.35 14.40 -6.95
C GLY A 9 -9.77 13.90 -5.56
N GLU A 10 -10.12 12.61 -5.40
CA GLU A 10 -10.66 12.06 -4.14
C GLU A 10 -9.69 11.13 -3.38
N HIS A 11 -8.45 10.94 -3.87
CA HIS A 11 -7.48 10.01 -3.28
C HIS A 11 -6.72 10.54 -2.06
N ASP A 12 -7.14 11.68 -1.50
CA ASP A 12 -6.48 12.34 -0.38
C ASP A 12 -7.28 12.32 0.94
N ALA A 13 -8.23 11.38 1.06
CA ALA A 13 -8.86 11.11 2.34
C ALA A 13 -7.90 10.31 3.23
N THR A 14 -7.82 10.71 4.50
CA THR A 14 -7.16 9.90 5.53
C THR A 14 -8.15 8.91 6.15
N HIS A 15 -7.67 7.73 6.52
CA HIS A 15 -8.48 6.65 7.09
C HIS A 15 -7.81 6.04 8.30
N MET A 16 -8.57 5.72 9.35
CA MET A 16 -8.06 5.02 10.53
C MET A 16 -8.07 3.51 10.32
N VAL A 17 -6.93 2.84 10.45
CA VAL A 17 -6.77 1.38 10.39
C VAL A 17 -5.82 0.95 11.50
N ASP A 18 -6.23 0.02 12.35
CA ASP A 18 -5.40 -0.50 13.46
C ASP A 18 -4.76 0.59 14.35
N GLY A 19 -5.46 1.71 14.55
CA GLY A 19 -4.96 2.85 15.33
C GLY A 19 -4.02 3.79 14.56
N TRP A 20 -3.74 3.52 13.29
CA TRP A 20 -2.95 4.37 12.40
C TRP A 20 -3.83 5.24 11.51
N LEU A 21 -3.50 6.53 11.42
CA LEU A 21 -4.10 7.42 10.42
C LEU A 21 -3.34 7.28 9.10
N LEU A 22 -3.94 6.60 8.13
CA LEU A 22 -3.36 6.30 6.83
C LEU A 22 -3.85 7.26 5.74
N THR A 23 -3.08 7.38 4.67
CA THR A 23 -3.42 8.08 3.42
C THR A 23 -2.94 7.23 2.26
N SER A 24 -3.35 7.54 1.03
CA SER A 24 -2.92 6.77 -0.15
C SER A 24 -1.42 6.94 -0.42
N TYR A 25 -0.76 5.85 -0.81
CA TYR A 25 0.64 5.87 -1.23
C TYR A 25 0.87 6.85 -2.39
N ALA A 26 0.00 6.79 -3.41
CA ALA A 26 0.05 7.69 -4.56
C ALA A 26 -0.11 9.17 -4.16
N GLY A 27 -1.00 9.48 -3.20
CA GLY A 27 -1.17 10.83 -2.67
C GLY A 27 0.09 11.33 -1.97
N VAL A 28 0.73 10.49 -1.15
CA VAL A 28 2.01 10.81 -0.48
C VAL A 28 3.08 11.12 -1.52
N VAL A 29 3.24 10.26 -2.52
CA VAL A 29 4.25 10.43 -3.58
C VAL A 29 4.00 11.72 -4.37
N ALA A 30 2.76 11.99 -4.78
CA ALA A 30 2.39 13.20 -5.51
C ALA A 30 2.69 14.48 -4.70
N ARG A 31 2.32 14.50 -3.41
CA ARG A 31 2.60 15.64 -2.51
C ARG A 31 4.10 15.82 -2.25
N LEU A 32 4.87 14.75 -2.22
CA LEU A 32 6.34 14.82 -2.08
C LEU A 32 6.98 15.34 -3.37
N GLN A 33 6.55 14.85 -4.52
CA GLN A 33 7.06 15.30 -5.82
C GLN A 33 6.80 16.79 -6.05
N ALA A 34 5.62 17.29 -5.68
CA ALA A 34 5.30 18.71 -5.75
C ALA A 34 6.21 19.58 -4.86
N ARG A 35 6.63 19.07 -3.70
CA ARG A 35 7.53 19.77 -2.76
C ARG A 35 9.02 19.60 -3.09
N HIS A 36 9.39 18.56 -3.82
CA HIS A 36 10.77 18.22 -4.15
C HIS A 36 10.92 17.98 -5.67
N PRO A 37 10.70 18.99 -6.52
CA PRO A 37 10.61 18.83 -7.98
C PRO A 37 11.92 18.42 -8.67
N LEU A 38 13.06 18.52 -7.96
CA LEU A 38 14.37 18.15 -8.48
C LEU A 38 14.71 16.66 -8.26
N LEU A 39 13.97 15.96 -7.41
CA LEU A 39 14.17 14.53 -7.17
C LEU A 39 13.42 13.71 -8.23
N ARG A 40 13.98 12.57 -8.62
CA ARG A 40 13.30 11.62 -9.50
C ARG A 40 12.20 10.91 -8.73
N LEU A 41 11.12 10.55 -9.42
CA LEU A 41 9.99 9.83 -8.82
C LEU A 41 10.44 8.56 -8.08
N ALA A 42 11.29 7.75 -8.72
CA ALA A 42 11.84 6.53 -8.13
C ALA A 42 12.63 6.77 -6.83
N GLU A 43 13.26 7.93 -6.66
CA GLU A 43 13.98 8.27 -5.43
C GLU A 43 13.00 8.58 -4.30
N ILE A 44 11.90 9.27 -4.60
CA ILE A 44 10.82 9.54 -3.65
C ILE A 44 10.17 8.21 -3.23
N GLU A 45 9.81 7.36 -4.18
CA GLU A 45 9.18 6.06 -3.91
C GLU A 45 10.06 5.17 -3.05
N ALA A 46 11.36 5.11 -3.34
CA ALA A 46 12.33 4.35 -2.56
C ALA A 46 12.45 4.86 -1.11
N ILE A 47 12.46 6.19 -0.92
CA ILE A 47 12.47 6.78 0.42
C ILE A 47 11.17 6.43 1.16
N VAL A 48 10.00 6.61 0.53
CA VAL A 48 8.71 6.32 1.16
C VAL A 48 8.61 4.84 1.58
N ALA A 49 9.04 3.92 0.72
CA ALA A 49 9.05 2.49 1.05
C ALA A 49 9.96 2.18 2.25
N ARG A 50 11.18 2.73 2.27
CA ARG A 50 12.13 2.55 3.38
C ARG A 50 11.59 3.12 4.70
N GLU A 51 10.99 4.30 4.66
CA GLU A 51 10.40 4.91 5.86
C GLU A 51 9.17 4.14 6.33
N TYR A 52 8.34 3.62 5.41
CA TYR A 52 7.23 2.74 5.76
C TYR A 52 7.73 1.48 6.48
N ASP A 53 8.73 0.80 5.93
CA ASP A 53 9.30 -0.40 6.56
C ASP A 53 9.89 -0.10 7.94
N ALA A 54 10.64 1.00 8.07
CA ALA A 54 11.22 1.44 9.33
C ALA A 54 10.16 1.78 10.39
N PHE A 55 9.06 2.39 9.98
CA PHE A 55 7.97 2.82 10.86
C PHE A 55 7.09 1.64 11.30
N THR A 56 6.79 0.72 10.39
CA THR A 56 5.88 -0.41 10.62
C THR A 56 6.58 -1.67 11.12
N GLY A 57 7.92 -1.72 11.05
CA GLY A 57 8.68 -2.95 11.28
C GLY A 57 8.44 -4.01 10.21
N GLY A 58 8.05 -3.61 9.00
CA GLY A 58 7.68 -4.50 7.89
C GLY A 58 6.32 -5.18 8.04
N ARG A 59 5.53 -4.83 9.07
CA ARG A 59 4.19 -5.37 9.25
C ARG A 59 3.20 -4.62 8.34
N PRO A 60 2.47 -5.31 7.44
CA PRO A 60 1.48 -4.64 6.60
C PRO A 60 0.32 -4.11 7.43
N ILE A 61 0.03 -2.81 7.31
CA ILE A 61 -1.12 -2.16 7.99
C ILE A 61 -2.39 -2.20 7.12
N ALA A 62 -2.23 -2.11 5.81
CA ALA A 62 -3.31 -2.23 4.84
C ALA A 62 -2.91 -3.26 3.79
N VAL A 63 -3.86 -4.10 3.40
CA VAL A 63 -3.65 -5.20 2.47
C VAL A 63 -4.75 -5.17 1.41
N PRO A 64 -4.44 -5.34 0.12
CA PRO A 64 -5.46 -5.55 -0.90
C PRO A 64 -6.34 -6.75 -0.56
N VAL A 65 -7.66 -6.63 -0.79
CA VAL A 65 -8.64 -7.68 -0.44
C VAL A 65 -8.30 -9.04 -1.05
N ASP A 66 -7.79 -9.07 -2.27
CA ASP A 66 -7.45 -10.32 -2.98
C ASP A 66 -6.28 -11.08 -2.34
N VAL A 67 -5.45 -10.42 -1.53
CA VAL A 67 -4.35 -11.09 -0.81
C VAL A 67 -4.90 -12.02 0.26
N GLU A 68 -6.06 -11.71 0.86
CA GLU A 68 -6.71 -12.58 1.83
C GLU A 68 -7.11 -13.91 1.17
N SER A 69 -7.77 -13.84 0.01
CA SER A 69 -8.16 -15.02 -0.76
C SER A 69 -6.96 -15.85 -1.20
N GLY A 70 -5.91 -15.21 -1.72
CA GLY A 70 -4.69 -15.91 -2.10
C GLY A 70 -3.97 -16.56 -0.90
N ALA A 71 -4.01 -15.93 0.28
CA ALA A 71 -3.46 -16.51 1.50
C ALA A 71 -4.27 -17.73 1.96
N GLU A 72 -5.60 -17.66 1.91
CA GLU A 72 -6.49 -18.77 2.25
C GLU A 72 -6.24 -20.00 1.37
N GLU A 73 -6.12 -19.82 0.05
CA GLU A 73 -5.83 -20.91 -0.90
C GLU A 73 -4.53 -21.65 -0.54
N ILE A 74 -3.46 -20.91 -0.26
CA ILE A 74 -2.15 -21.49 0.11
C ILE A 74 -2.23 -22.25 1.44
N LEU A 75 -2.96 -21.71 2.42
CA LEU A 75 -3.15 -22.35 3.71
C LEU A 75 -3.92 -23.68 3.58
N GLN A 76 -4.95 -23.72 2.74
CA GLN A 76 -5.70 -24.94 2.48
C GLN A 76 -4.82 -26.00 1.81
N MET A 77 -4.02 -25.62 0.81
CA MET A 77 -3.08 -26.55 0.16
C MET A 77 -2.14 -27.21 1.17
N HIS A 78 -1.57 -26.45 2.10
CA HIS A 78 -0.69 -27.00 3.13
C HIS A 78 -1.42 -27.92 4.13
N ALA A 79 -2.68 -27.63 4.46
CA ALA A 79 -3.46 -28.47 5.35
C ALA A 79 -3.78 -29.83 4.71
N ASP A 80 -4.07 -29.83 3.40
CA ASP A 80 -4.33 -31.05 2.63
C ASP A 80 -3.07 -31.90 2.50
N GLU A 81 -1.90 -31.29 2.28
CA GLU A 81 -0.60 -31.98 2.22
C GLU A 81 -0.18 -32.66 3.53
N GLN A 82 -0.57 -32.10 4.68
CA GLN A 82 -0.25 -32.66 6.00
C GLN A 82 -1.22 -33.78 6.44
N SER A 83 -2.31 -33.99 5.69
CA SER A 83 -3.33 -34.98 5.99
C SER A 83 -3.12 -36.32 5.24
N VAL A 84 -2.01 -36.45 4.50
CA VAL A 84 -1.63 -37.61 3.67
C VAL A 84 -0.52 -38.44 4.33
#